data_AF-A0A5P9PHT0-F1
#
_entry.id   AF-A0A5P9PHT0-F1
#
_cell.length_a   1.000
_cell.length_b   1.000
_cell.length_c   1.000
_cell.angle_alpha   90.00
_cell.angle_beta   90.00
_cell.angle_gamma   90.00
#
_symmetry.space_group_name_H-M   'P 1'
#
loop_
_entity.id
_entity.type
_entity.pdbx_description
1 polymer ?
#
loop_
_entity_poly.entity_id
_entity_poly.type
_entity_poly.pdbx_seq_one_letter_code
_entity_poly.pdbx_strand_id
1 'polypeptide(L)' 'MNISEANATNRLLRYLLAEAPSEDEHAHAQEDATFLASRAKAALGAGPGRDQVRERWPQRPHRRGQ' A
#
# COMPACT_ATOMS: atom_id res chain seq x y z
N MET A 1 -7.11 -10.46 11.76
CA MET A 1 -7.15 -9.87 10.40
C MET A 1 -8.51 -10.17 9.80
N ASN A 2 -9.25 -9.15 9.35
CA ASN A 2 -10.54 -9.33 8.67
C ASN A 2 -10.37 -9.51 7.14
N ILE A 3 -11.46 -9.84 6.43
CA ILE A 3 -11.44 -10.07 4.97
C ILE A 3 -10.94 -8.83 4.20
N SER A 4 -11.32 -7.63 4.62
CA SER A 4 -10.87 -6.38 3.99
C SER A 4 -9.36 -6.16 4.13
N GLU A 5 -8.80 -6.41 5.32
CA GLU A 5 -7.37 -6.34 5.60
C GLU A 5 -6.59 -7.39 4.80
N ALA A 6 -7.13 -8.61 4.68
CA ALA A 6 -6.53 -9.67 3.85
C ALA A 6 -6.53 -9.32 2.36
N ASN A 7 -7.64 -8.78 1.84
CA ASN A 7 -7.74 -8.34 0.44
C ASN A 7 -6.79 -7.18 0.13
N ALA A 8 -6.71 -6.18 1.01
CA ALA A 8 -5.77 -5.07 0.88
C ALA A 8 -4.31 -5.55 0.88
N THR A 9 -3.99 -6.49 1.77
CA THR A 9 -2.66 -7.10 1.84
C THR A 9 -2.33 -7.86 0.55
N ASN A 10 -3.27 -8.66 0.04
CA ASN A 10 -3.09 -9.43 -1.19
C ASN A 10 -2.90 -8.53 -2.42
N ARG A 11 -3.66 -7.43 -2.56
CA ARG A 11 -3.48 -6.45 -3.65
C ARG A 11 -2.13 -5.75 -3.55
N LEU A 12 -1.70 -5.34 -2.35
CA LEU A 12 -0.37 -4.78 -2.12
C LEU A 12 0.76 -5.74 -2.51
N LEU A 13 0.65 -7.02 -2.12
CA LEU A 13 1.64 -8.02 -2.49
C LEU A 13 1.71 -8.19 -4.01
N ARG A 14 0.56 -8.22 -4.69
CA ARG A 14 0.50 -8.28 -6.17
C ARG A 14 1.16 -7.05 -6.80
N TYR A 15 0.87 -5.85 -6.32
CA TYR A 15 1.50 -4.61 -6.79
C TYR A 15 3.03 -4.62 -6.59
N LEU A 16 3.52 -5.06 -5.43
CA LEU A 16 4.94 -5.13 -5.12
C LEU A 16 5.69 -6.18 -5.97
N LEU A 17 4.99 -7.23 -6.38
CA LEU A 17 5.53 -8.32 -7.21
C LEU A 17 5.34 -8.09 -8.71
N ALA A 18 4.50 -7.12 -9.12
CA ALA A 18 4.29 -6.77 -10.52
C ALA A 18 5.55 -6.13 -11.12
N GLU A 19 5.94 -6.53 -12.34
CA GLU A 19 7.08 -5.95 -13.05
C GLU A 19 6.79 -4.55 -13.58
N ALA A 20 5.54 -4.32 -14.03
CA ALA A 20 5.06 -3.04 -14.55
C ALA A 20 3.59 -2.84 -14.15
N PRO A 21 3.31 -2.41 -12.91
CA PRO A 21 1.93 -2.16 -12.49
C PRO A 21 1.33 -0.99 -13.27
N SER A 22 0.03 -1.07 -13.56
CA SER A 22 -0.72 0.03 -14.16
C SER A 22 -0.90 1.20 -13.20
N GLU A 23 -1.30 2.37 -13.71
CA GLU A 23 -1.63 3.53 -12.87
C GLU A 23 -2.80 3.24 -11.92
N ASP A 24 -3.80 2.46 -12.37
CA ASP A 24 -4.93 2.05 -11.53
C ASP A 24 -4.48 1.11 -10.40
N GLU A 25 -3.60 0.15 -10.71
CA GLU A 25 -3.02 -0.74 -9.70
C GLU A 25 -2.16 0.05 -8.69
N HIS A 26 -1.44 1.07 -9.17
CA HIS A 26 -0.67 1.97 -8.32
C HIS A 26 -1.56 2.78 -7.36
N ALA A 27 -2.65 3.36 -7.87
CA ALA A 27 -3.62 4.09 -7.08
C ALA A 27 -4.30 3.18 -6.03
N HIS A 28 -4.77 2.00 -6.43
CA HIS A 28 -5.39 1.05 -5.50
C HIS A 28 -4.40 0.52 -4.45
N ALA A 29 -3.14 0.28 -4.82
CA ALA A 29 -2.10 -0.12 -3.86
C ALA A 29 -1.82 0.99 -2.83
N GLN A 30 -1.83 2.27 -3.25
CA GLN A 30 -1.70 3.40 -2.34
C GLN A 30 -2.87 3.49 -1.35
N GLU A 31 -4.10 3.29 -1.84
CA GLU A 31 -5.31 3.28 -1.02
C GLU A 31 -5.27 2.15 0.03
N ASP A 32 -4.88 0.95 -0.40
CA ASP A 32 -4.74 -0.21 0.48
C ASP A 32 -3.62 -0.02 1.51
N ALA A 33 -2.48 0.55 1.11
CA ALA A 33 -1.39 0.88 2.03
C ALA A 33 -1.82 1.90 3.06
N THR A 34 -2.58 2.92 2.63
CA THR A 34 -3.13 3.94 3.50
C THR A 34 -4.10 3.33 4.52
N PHE A 35 -5.00 2.45 4.06
CA PHE A 35 -5.94 1.74 4.90
C PHE A 35 -5.22 0.88 5.96
N LEU A 36 -4.28 0.03 5.52
CA LEU A 36 -3.54 -0.86 6.42
C LEU A 36 -2.66 -0.08 7.40
N ALA A 37 -2.01 1.00 6.98
CA ALA A 37 -1.20 1.85 7.85
C ALA A 37 -2.04 2.52 8.95
N SER A 38 -3.22 3.03 8.60
CA SER A 38 -4.14 3.60 9.58
C SER A 38 -4.57 2.57 10.63
N ARG A 39 -4.89 1.35 10.19
CA ARG A 39 -5.27 0.23 11.08
C ARG A 39 -4.10 -0.23 11.95
N ALA A 40 -2.92 -0.38 11.38
CA ALA A 40 -1.71 -0.80 12.09
C ALA A 40 -1.32 0.23 13.16
N LYS A 41 -1.31 1.52 12.83
CA LYS A 41 -1.00 2.59 13.79
C LYS A 41 -2.02 2.66 14.93
N ALA A 42 -3.31 2.46 14.64
CA ALA A 42 -4.35 2.42 15.66
C ALA A 42 -4.19 1.21 16.61
N ALA A 43 -3.80 0.05 16.08
CA ALA A 43 -3.63 -1.17 16.86
C ALA A 43 -2.32 -1.21 17.66
N LEU A 44 -1.22 -0.73 17.08
CA LEU A 44 0.12 -0.83 17.65
C LEU A 44 0.57 0.44 18.39
N GLY A 45 -0.12 1.56 18.19
CA GLY A 45 0.29 2.88 18.70
C GLY A 45 1.57 3.43 18.04
N ALA A 46 2.13 2.73 17.05
CA ALA A 46 3.41 3.03 16.42
C ALA A 46 3.39 2.68 14.92
N GLY A 47 4.40 3.17 14.19
CA GLY A 47 4.55 2.96 12.74
C GLY A 47 3.97 4.08 11.87
N PRO A 48 4.07 3.94 10.54
CA PRO A 48 3.61 4.96 9.60
C PRO A 48 2.09 5.14 9.65
N GLY A 49 1.66 6.40 9.62
CA GLY A 49 0.23 6.74 9.54
C GLY A 49 -0.25 6.95 8.11
N ARG A 50 -1.57 7.13 7.95
CA ARG A 50 -2.22 7.48 6.67
C ARG A 50 -1.51 8.61 5.93
N ASP A 51 -1.25 9.73 6.61
CA ASP A 51 -0.69 10.92 5.95
C ASP A 51 0.75 10.69 5.51
N GLN A 52 1.56 10.01 6.32
CA GLN A 52 2.93 9.65 5.96
C GLN A 52 3.00 8.72 4.76
N VAL A 53 2.06 7.76 4.66
CA VAL A 53 1.96 6.89 3.48
C VAL A 53 1.61 7.73 2.25
N ARG A 54 0.64 8.64 2.34
CA ARG A 54 0.23 9.50 1.22
C ARG A 54 1.35 10.42 0.74
N GLU A 55 2.07 11.05 1.66
CA GLU A 55 3.16 11.98 1.35
C GLU A 55 4.38 11.28 0.76
N ARG A 56 4.71 10.09 1.25
CA ARG A 56 5.93 9.36 0.88
C ARG A 56 5.69 8.23 -0.11
N TRP A 57 4.45 8.07 -0.58
CA TRP A 57 4.16 7.07 -1.60
C TRP A 57 4.98 7.37 -2.86
N PRO A 58 5.60 6.37 -3.49
CA PRO A 58 6.33 6.58 -4.73
C PRO A 58 5.43 7.24 -5.76
N GLN A 59 5.86 8.33 -6.40
CA GLN A 59 5.08 9.05 -7.42
C GLN A 59 4.95 8.30 -8.75
N ARG A 60 5.65 7.17 -8.88
CA ARG A 60 5.63 6.33 -10.08
C ARG A 60 5.53 4.88 -9.66
N PRO A 61 4.88 4.02 -10.49
CA PRO A 61 4.95 2.57 -10.33
C PRO A 61 6.41 2.15 -10.16
N HIS A 62 6.70 1.32 -9.16
CA HIS A 62 8.06 0.81 -9.02
C HIS A 62 8.41 0.03 -10.30
N ARG A 63 9.55 0.36 -10.91
CA ARG A 63 10.11 -0.42 -12.03
C ARG A 63 11.38 -1.06 -11.50
N ARG A 64 11.41 -2.38 -11.34
CA ARG A 64 12.66 -3.10 -11.07
C ARG A 64 13.45 -3.17 -12.39
N GLY A 65 14.58 -2.46 -12.48
CA GLY A 65 15.46 -2.54 -13.65
C GLY A 65 16.13 -1.25 -14.09
N GLN A 66 16.60 -0.41 -13.16
CA GLN A 66 17.71 0.51 -13.39
C GLN A 66 18.72 0.35 -12.25
#